data_AF-A0A6I4ZQC2-F1
#
_entry.id   AF-A0A6I4ZQC2-F1
#
_cell.length_a   1.000
_cell.length_b   1.000
_cell.length_c   1.000
_cell.angle_alpha   90.00
_cell.angle_beta   90.00
_cell.angle_gamma   90.00
#
_symmetry.space_group_name_H-M   'P 1'
#
loop_
_entity.id
_entity.type
_entity.pdbx_description
1 polymer ?
#
loop_
_entity_poly.entity_id
_entity_poly.type
_entity_poly.pdbx_seq_one_letter_code
_entity_poly.pdbx_strand_id
1 'polypeptide(L)' 'MTERIDITDKVCGKICDDGIELFFYSDKIGEVMYSDKNKEYVLFAGYIRENSRIYKIEPKREPVTQFVEDCDLGWC' A
#
# COMPACT_ATOMS: atom_id res chain seq x y z
N MET A 1 -8.58 -13.63 -3.21
CA MET A 1 -8.85 -12.60 -4.24
C MET A 1 -8.12 -11.32 -3.83
N THR A 2 -7.51 -10.59 -4.74
CA THR A 2 -6.69 -9.41 -4.39
C THR A 2 -7.39 -8.16 -4.92
N GLU A 3 -7.52 -7.13 -4.09
CA GLU A 3 -8.14 -5.87 -4.44
C GLU A 3 -7.08 -4.82 -4.78
N ARG A 4 -7.41 -3.96 -5.75
CA ARG A 4 -6.58 -2.82 -6.15
C ARG A 4 -7.33 -1.56 -5.75
N ILE A 5 -6.72 -0.78 -4.87
CA ILE A 5 -7.28 0.47 -4.37
C ILE A 5 -6.49 1.62 -5.00
N ASP A 6 -7.16 2.49 -5.75
CA ASP A 6 -6.53 3.71 -6.26
C ASP A 6 -6.23 4.64 -5.07
N ILE A 7 -4.95 4.91 -4.86
CA ILE A 7 -4.48 5.80 -3.80
C ILE A 7 -3.80 7.04 -4.35
N THR A 8 -3.84 7.27 -5.66
CA THR A 8 -3.05 8.30 -6.35
C THR A 8 -3.18 9.68 -5.71
N ASP A 9 -4.41 10.09 -5.40
CA ASP A 9 -4.72 11.39 -4.79
C ASP A 9 -4.23 11.53 -3.34
N LYS A 10 -4.04 10.39 -2.66
CA LYS A 10 -3.59 10.31 -1.26
C LYS A 10 -2.08 10.12 -1.12
N VAL A 11 -1.36 9.98 -2.23
CA VAL A 11 0.10 9.86 -2.20
C VAL A 11 0.72 11.25 -2.07
N CYS A 12 1.54 11.43 -1.04
CA CYS A 12 2.34 12.63 -0.84
C CYS A 12 3.80 12.37 -1.26
N GLY A 13 4.35 13.24 -2.11
CA GLY A 13 5.77 13.24 -2.45
C GLY A 13 6.55 14.17 -1.54
N LYS A 14 7.66 13.71 -0.97
CA LYS A 14 8.66 14.55 -0.30
C LYS A 14 9.91 14.62 -1.17
N ILE A 15 10.33 15.83 -1.50
CA ILE A 15 11.55 16.07 -2.29
C ILE A 15 12.76 15.88 -1.37
N CYS A 16 13.74 15.10 -1.84
CA CYS A 16 15.01 14.85 -1.20
C CYS A 16 16.15 15.12 -2.19
N ASP A 17 17.40 15.14 -1.72
CA ASP A 17 18.58 15.39 -2.57
C ASP A 17 18.69 14.41 -3.75
N ASP A 18 18.32 13.14 -3.53
CA ASP A 18 18.48 12.05 -4.52
C ASP A 18 17.22 11.81 -5.38
N GLY A 19 16.09 12.46 -5.04
CA GLY A 19 14.81 12.08 -5.64
C GLY A 19 13.56 12.63 -4.96
N ILE A 20 12.47 11.87 -5.10
CA ILE A 20 11.20 12.12 -4.41
C ILE A 20 10.80 10.86 -3.67
N GLU A 21 10.74 10.91 -2.35
CA GLU A 21 10.15 9.85 -1.55
C GLU A 21 8.62 9.91 -1.62
N LEU A 22 7.97 8.78 -1.83
CA LEU A 22 6.52 8.67 -1.92
C LEU A 22 5.96 8.10 -0.62
N PHE A 23 4.96 8.76 -0.06
CA PHE A 23 4.29 8.38 1.17
C PHE A 23 2.79 8.23 0.95
N PHE A 24 2.18 7.27 1.62
CA PHE A 24 0.74 7.15 1.75
C PHE A 24 0.38 7.29 3.24
N TYR A 25 -0.31 8.37 3.59
CA TYR A 25 -0.43 8.81 4.99
C TYR A 25 0.94 9.01 5.64
N SER A 26 1.35 8.11 6.54
CA SER A 26 2.64 8.18 7.26
C SER A 26 3.64 7.10 6.80
N ASP A 27 3.23 6.19 5.93
CA ASP A 27 4.04 5.08 5.46
C ASP A 27 4.75 5.43 4.16
N LYS A 28 6.06 5.18 4.08
CA LYS A 28 6.81 5.25 2.83
C LYS A 28 6.35 4.09 1.94
N ILE A 29 5.87 4.41 0.74
CA ILE A 29 5.38 3.42 -0.24
C ILE A 29 6.35 3.22 -1.40
N GLY A 30 7.38 4.06 -1.49
CA GLY A 30 8.38 4.01 -2.54
C GLY A 30 9.11 5.32 -2.69
N GLU A 31 9.76 5.48 -3.83
CA GLU A 31 10.53 6.66 -4.20
C GLU A 31 10.68 6.78 -5.73
N VAL A 32 11.02 7.98 -6.17
CA VAL A 32 11.31 8.33 -7.54
C VAL A 32 12.75 8.84 -7.59
N MET A 33 13.62 8.10 -8.27
CA MET A 33 15.01 8.49 -8.45
C MET A 33 15.19 9.19 -9.80
N TYR A 34 16.00 10.25 -9.82
CA TYR A 34 16.38 10.95 -11.04
C TYR A 34 17.65 10.31 -11.61
N SER A 35 17.49 9.35 -12.52
CA SER A 35 18.62 8.86 -13.31
C SER A 35 18.84 9.74 -14.54
N ASP A 36 20.09 9.82 -15.00
CA ASP A 36 20.65 10.70 -16.04
C ASP A 36 19.79 10.87 -17.32
N LYS A 37 18.90 9.91 -17.61
CA LYS A 37 18.00 9.94 -18.77
C LYS A 37 16.54 9.58 -18.49
N ASN A 38 16.20 9.09 -17.29
CA ASN A 38 14.85 8.62 -16.97
C ASN A 38 14.52 8.78 -15.48
N LYS A 39 13.24 9.02 -15.21
CA LYS A 39 12.69 8.96 -13.85
C LYS A 39 12.39 7.51 -13.53
N GLU A 40 13.11 6.92 -12.59
CA GLU A 40 12.85 5.55 -12.13
C GLU A 40 11.89 5.60 -10.94
N TYR A 41 10.84 4.78 -10.98
CA TYR A 41 9.84 4.71 -9.92
C TYR A 41 10.01 3.37 -9.22
N VAL A 42 10.47 3.41 -7.96
CA VAL A 42 10.65 2.23 -7.13
C VAL A 42 9.54 2.22 -6.09
N LEU A 43 8.56 1.33 -6.27
CA LEU A 43 7.48 1.12 -5.30
C LEU A 43 7.74 -0.13 -4.48
N PHE A 44 7.36 -0.09 -3.20
CA PHE A 44 7.47 -1.24 -2.31
C PHE A 44 6.46 -2.33 -2.67
N ALA A 45 6.72 -3.55 -2.17
CA ALA A 45 5.83 -4.68 -2.34
C ALA A 45 4.42 -4.34 -1.82
N GLY A 46 3.40 -4.66 -2.63
CA GLY A 46 2.01 -4.29 -2.34
C GLY A 46 1.58 -2.96 -2.96
N TYR A 47 2.43 -2.28 -3.71
CA TYR A 47 2.08 -1.10 -4.49
C TYR A 47 2.47 -1.27 -5.94
N ILE A 48 1.62 -0.80 -6.86
CA ILE A 48 1.90 -0.81 -8.29
C ILE A 48 1.56 0.54 -8.90
N ARG A 49 2.29 0.89 -9.97
CA ARG A 49 1.99 2.03 -10.80
C ARG A 49 1.46 1.55 -12.14
N GLU A 50 0.29 2.04 -12.55
CA GLU A 50 -0.31 1.73 -13.84
C GLU A 50 -0.99 3.00 -14.39
N ASN A 51 -0.80 3.33 -15.67
CA ASN A 51 -1.39 4.53 -16.30
C ASN A 51 -1.19 5.85 -15.51
N SER A 52 0.01 6.06 -14.96
CA SER A 52 0.33 7.21 -14.09
C SER A 52 -0.48 7.32 -12.80
N ARG A 53 -1.11 6.23 -12.38
CA ARG A 53 -1.81 6.10 -11.09
C ARG A 53 -1.08 5.11 -10.20
N ILE A 54 -1.23 5.28 -8.90
CA ILE A 54 -0.65 4.39 -7.88
C ILE A 54 -1.78 3.63 -7.21
N TYR A 55 -1.64 2.31 -7.18
CA TYR A 55 -2.60 1.41 -6.57
C TYR A 55 -1.95 0.65 -5.42
N LYS A 56 -2.68 0.52 -4.31
CA LYS A 56 -2.37 -0.42 -3.25
C LYS A 56 -3.03 -1.76 -3.56
N ILE A 57 -2.22 -2.82 -3.52
CA ILE A 57 -2.66 -4.20 -3.66
C ILE A 57 -2.89 -4.73 -2.24
N GLU A 58 -4.16 -4.91 -1.86
CA GLU A 58 -4.51 -5.53 -0.59
C GLU A 58 -5.05 -6.94 -0.85
N PRO A 59 -4.60 -7.96 -0.12
CA PRO A 59 -5.31 -9.23 -0.12
C PRO A 59 -6.72 -8.95 0.41
N LYS A 60 -7.78 -9.45 -0.24
CA LYS A 60 -9.10 -9.49 0.39
C LYS A 60 -8.90 -10.25 1.69
N ARG A 61 -8.92 -9.54 2.81
CA ARG A 61 -9.23 -10.17 4.07
C ARG A 61 -10.66 -10.63 3.88
N GLU A 62 -10.86 -11.95 3.78
CA GLU A 62 -12.15 -12.50 4.15
C GLU A 62 -12.48 -11.88 5.51
N PRO A 63 -13.71 -11.38 5.74
CA PRO A 63 -14.07 -10.88 7.06
C PRO A 63 -13.72 -12.02 8.01
N VAL A 64 -12.83 -11.75 8.96
CA VAL A 64 -12.45 -12.75 9.95
C VAL A 64 -13.69 -12.97 10.78
N THR A 65 -14.53 -13.91 10.40
CA THR A 65 -15.61 -14.45 11.21
C THR A 65 -14.97 -15.33 12.26
N GLN A 66 -14.12 -14.75 13.12
CA GLN A 66 -13.89 -15.31 14.44
C GLN A 66 -15.08 -14.86 15.31
N PHE A 67 -16.25 -15.44 15.01
CA PHE A 67 -17.21 -15.67 16.08
C PHE A 67 -16.56 -16.75 16.95
N VAL A 68 -16.05 -16.36 18.10
CA VAL A 68 -15.79 -17.30 19.19
C VAL A 68 -17.16 -17.77 19.70
N GLU A 69 -17.77 -18.70 18.99
CA GLU A 69 -18.82 -19.57 19.56
C GLU A 69 -18.14 -20.84 20.08
N ASP A 70 -17.32 -20.66 21.12
CA ASP A 70 -17.01 -21.74 22.06
C ASP A 70 -17.22 -21.16 23.46
N CYS A 71 -18.49 -21.03 23.82
CA CYS A 71 -18.95 -20.75 25.16
C CYS A 71 -20.04 -21.77 25.52
N ASP A 72 -19.73 -23.06 25.32
CA ASP A 72 -20.58 -24.19 25.73
C ASP A 72 -19.78 -25.25 26.51
N LEU A 73 -18.68 -24.86 27.13
CA LEU A 73 -18.04 -25.62 28.20
C LEU A 73 -18.42 -25.03 29.55
N GLY A 74 -19.71 -25.19 29.87
CA GLY A 74 -20.26 -25.60 31.17
C GLY A 74 -19.46 -25.36 32.45
N TRP A 75 -19.01 -24.13 32.71
CA TRP A 75 -18.79 -23.64 34.08
C TRP A 75 -19.74 -22.46 34.36
N CYS A 76 -21.03 -22.78 34.40
CA CYS A 76 -22.00 -22.36 35.40
C CYS A 76 -23.08 -23.45 35.51
#